data_AF-A0A2V8RYF1-F1
#
_entry.id   AF-A0A2V8RYF1-F1
#
_cell.length_a   1.000
_cell.length_b   1.000
_cell.length_c   1.000
_cell.angle_alpha   90.00
_cell.angle_beta   90.00
_cell.angle_gamma   90.00
#
_symmetry.space_group_name_H-M   'P 1'
#
loop_
_entity.id
_entity.type
_entity.pdbx_description
1 polymer ?
#
loop_
_entity_poly.entity_id
_entity_poly.type
_entity_poly.pdbx_seq_one_letter_code
_entity_poly.pdbx_strand_id
1 'polypeptide(L)'
;MKRFFLLSILFSSLIFFAAGMPASAQLLRSNPDWVGNLLSANADFAAMSNTASANEELPGLGHKFELYYAMNDDHDPQNLTNDVISVLTTTAYPAGIGVAFRNTPPGFRISALTNQLQLKYYFPARSCGGGSPRIQIAIDTDGDGVSNGNAFGYVGHTGFGGGCVTGVWDFVDMTDAVPSRWDLTQFGLGYHNWQTAVTAITTAFPNHKVLSGSLVDDSCSFFAPSCGQAYYDLFTFENRTLEQDQDTVKNGN
;
A
#
# COMPACT_ATOMS: atom_id res chain seq x y z
N MET A 1 22.41 -51.68 65.62
CA MET A 1 22.04 -52.99 65.04
C MET A 1 21.24 -52.71 63.77
N LYS A 2 21.71 -53.26 62.63
CA LYS A 2 21.12 -53.29 61.28
C LYS A 2 21.12 -51.99 60.42
N ARG A 3 21.72 -52.18 59.24
CA ARG A 3 21.95 -51.32 58.07
C ARG A 3 20.70 -51.25 57.18
N PHE A 4 20.58 -50.26 56.28
CA PHE A 4 20.34 -50.51 54.85
C PHE A 4 20.71 -49.31 53.96
N PHE A 5 21.09 -49.65 52.73
CA PHE A 5 21.82 -48.95 51.66
C PHE A 5 20.86 -48.32 50.63
N LEU A 6 21.31 -47.29 49.88
CA LEU A 6 20.98 -46.92 48.46
C LEU A 6 21.47 -45.46 48.26
N LEU A 7 22.58 -45.10 47.59
CA LEU A 7 23.11 -45.32 46.22
C LEU A 7 22.23 -44.73 45.10
N SER A 8 22.69 -43.62 44.47
CA SER A 8 22.90 -43.42 43.00
C SER A 8 22.90 -41.91 42.64
N ILE A 9 24.04 -41.29 42.33
CA ILE A 9 24.65 -40.99 41.00
C ILE A 9 24.07 -39.76 40.24
N LEU A 10 24.99 -38.81 40.03
CA LEU A 10 25.11 -37.69 39.07
C LEU A 10 24.17 -37.62 37.85
N PHE A 11 23.72 -36.40 37.56
CA PHE A 11 23.77 -35.80 36.21
C PHE A 11 23.93 -34.27 36.35
N SER A 12 25.13 -33.75 36.06
CA SER A 12 25.37 -32.31 35.90
C SER A 12 25.34 -32.01 34.41
N SER A 13 24.26 -31.39 33.95
CA SER A 13 24.10 -31.01 32.55
C SER A 13 24.61 -29.59 32.35
N LEU A 14 25.56 -29.45 31.43
CA LEU A 14 26.02 -28.20 30.83
C LEU A 14 24.82 -27.33 30.44
N ILE A 15 24.76 -26.11 30.98
CA ILE A 15 23.87 -25.06 30.47
C ILE A 15 24.59 -24.43 29.28
N PHE A 16 24.11 -24.76 28.08
CA PHE A 16 24.45 -24.04 26.84
C PHE A 16 23.96 -22.59 26.97
N PHE A 17 24.89 -21.64 26.84
CA PHE A 17 24.55 -20.26 26.50
C PHE A 17 24.03 -20.26 25.06
N ALA A 18 22.71 -20.33 24.91
CA ALA A 18 22.06 -19.91 23.67
C ALA A 18 22.07 -18.37 23.67
N ALA A 19 22.97 -17.79 22.88
CA ALA A 19 22.88 -16.40 22.47
C ALA A 19 21.59 -16.25 21.65
N GLY A 20 20.50 -15.85 22.32
CA GLY A 20 19.28 -15.44 21.65
C GLY A 20 19.55 -14.15 20.91
N MET A 21 19.65 -14.23 19.58
CA MET A 21 19.41 -13.07 18.73
C MET A 21 18.01 -12.53 19.05
N PRO A 22 17.81 -11.21 19.23
CA PRO A 22 16.46 -10.67 19.27
C PRO A 22 15.86 -10.83 17.87
N ALA A 23 14.90 -11.73 17.73
CA ALA A 23 13.96 -11.68 16.64
C ALA A 23 13.11 -10.42 16.82
N SER A 24 13.44 -9.34 16.09
CA SER A 24 12.51 -8.23 15.90
C SER A 24 11.37 -8.69 14.99
N ALA A 25 10.46 -9.48 15.55
CA ALA A 25 9.12 -9.61 14.98
C ALA A 25 8.38 -8.31 15.35
N GLN A 26 8.54 -7.27 14.54
CA GLN A 26 7.70 -6.08 14.65
C GLN A 26 6.27 -6.49 14.32
N LEU A 27 5.40 -6.40 15.34
CA LEU A 27 3.96 -6.51 15.20
C LEU A 27 3.46 -5.35 14.33
N LEU A 28 3.28 -5.59 13.04
CA LEU A 28 2.37 -4.79 12.23
C LEU A 28 1.02 -4.75 12.96
N ARG A 29 0.54 -3.56 13.30
CA ARG A 29 -0.84 -3.44 13.81
C ARG A 29 -1.79 -3.82 12.69
N SER A 30 -2.80 -4.63 13.01
CA SER A 30 -3.83 -5.04 12.04
C SER A 30 -4.53 -3.83 11.44
N ASN A 31 -4.96 -3.95 10.19
CA ASN A 31 -5.84 -2.97 9.54
C ASN A 31 -7.14 -2.82 10.33
N PRO A 32 -7.83 -1.67 10.27
CA PRO A 32 -9.20 -1.58 10.76
C PRO A 32 -10.09 -2.63 10.06
N ASP A 33 -11.00 -3.26 10.79
CA ASP A 33 -11.83 -4.38 10.29
C ASP A 33 -12.71 -4.04 9.07
N TRP A 34 -12.93 -2.75 8.81
CA TRP A 34 -13.72 -2.24 7.70
C TRP A 34 -12.91 -1.99 6.43
N VAL A 35 -11.57 -2.08 6.51
CA VAL A 35 -10.63 -1.98 5.38
C VAL A 35 -10.24 -3.39 4.93
N GLY A 36 -10.14 -3.59 3.62
CA GLY A 36 -9.65 -4.85 3.05
C GLY A 36 -8.35 -5.35 3.70
N ASN A 37 -8.38 -6.59 4.19
CA ASN A 37 -7.22 -7.30 4.77
C ASN A 37 -6.25 -7.84 3.71
N LEU A 38 -6.48 -7.53 2.43
CA LEU A 38 -5.90 -8.27 1.33
C LEU A 38 -4.41 -8.06 1.12
N LEU A 39 -3.80 -7.21 1.94
CA LEU A 39 -2.36 -6.94 2.02
C LEU A 39 -1.91 -6.72 3.48
N SER A 40 -2.68 -7.22 4.47
CA SER A 40 -2.46 -6.98 5.90
C SER A 40 -1.19 -7.63 6.48
N ALA A 41 -0.41 -8.35 5.66
CA ALA A 41 0.90 -8.85 6.01
C ALA A 41 1.81 -8.66 4.81
N ASN A 42 2.80 -7.77 4.91
CA ASN A 42 3.99 -7.74 4.07
C ASN A 42 3.75 -8.17 2.62
N ALA A 43 2.76 -7.59 1.92
CA ALA A 43 2.85 -7.60 0.48
C ALA A 43 4.01 -6.66 0.17
N ASP A 44 5.20 -7.23 0.27
CA ASP A 44 6.45 -6.60 -0.09
C ASP A 44 6.44 -6.58 -1.61
N PHE A 45 5.59 -5.71 -2.16
CA PHE A 45 5.55 -5.44 -3.59
C PHE A 45 6.93 -4.96 -4.05
N ALA A 46 7.75 -4.41 -3.15
CA ALA A 46 9.15 -4.14 -3.45
C ALA A 46 9.95 -5.44 -3.64
N ALA A 47 9.71 -6.51 -2.89
CA ALA A 47 10.25 -7.84 -3.16
C ALA A 47 9.61 -8.55 -4.38
N MET A 48 8.40 -8.18 -4.79
CA MET A 48 7.74 -8.67 -6.01
C MET A 48 8.07 -7.83 -7.26
N SER A 49 8.77 -6.71 -7.07
CA SER A 49 9.11 -5.74 -8.11
C SER A 49 10.06 -6.35 -9.14
N ASN A 50 9.74 -6.21 -10.42
CA ASN A 50 10.59 -6.68 -11.52
C ASN A 50 11.87 -5.83 -11.64
N THR A 51 12.98 -6.41 -12.09
CA THR A 51 14.19 -5.65 -12.44
C THR A 51 13.92 -4.54 -13.47
N ALA A 52 12.92 -4.71 -14.34
CA ALA A 52 12.53 -3.70 -15.32
C ALA A 52 11.87 -2.46 -14.71
N SER A 53 11.08 -2.60 -13.63
CA SER A 53 10.63 -1.45 -12.85
C SER A 53 11.74 -0.93 -11.96
N ALA A 54 12.65 -1.78 -11.47
CA ALA A 54 13.78 -1.38 -10.63
C ALA A 54 14.80 -0.46 -11.33
N ASN A 55 14.80 -0.43 -12.66
CA ASN A 55 15.62 0.49 -13.42
C ASN A 55 14.88 1.81 -13.61
N GLU A 56 15.40 2.88 -13.01
CA GLU A 56 14.99 4.24 -13.38
C GLU A 56 15.14 4.40 -14.90
N GLU A 57 14.06 4.78 -15.57
CA GLU A 57 14.08 5.03 -17.02
C GLU A 57 15.00 6.22 -17.35
N LEU A 58 15.07 7.20 -16.44
CA LEU A 58 16.03 8.31 -16.44
C LEU A 58 16.39 8.68 -14.98
N PRO A 59 17.64 9.10 -14.72
CA PRO A 59 18.08 9.48 -13.37
C PRO A 59 17.13 10.49 -12.71
N GLY A 60 16.59 10.11 -11.56
CA GLY A 60 15.73 10.98 -10.75
C GLY A 60 14.29 11.09 -11.23
N LEU A 61 13.85 10.38 -12.28
CA LEU A 61 12.43 10.25 -12.62
C LEU A 61 11.77 9.04 -11.90
N GLY A 62 12.49 8.30 -11.08
CA GLY A 62 11.93 7.12 -10.43
C GLY A 62 11.48 6.03 -11.43
N HIS A 63 10.69 5.11 -10.91
CA HIS A 63 10.39 3.81 -11.51
C HIS A 63 9.02 3.83 -12.20
N LYS A 64 8.85 3.03 -13.27
CA LYS A 64 7.54 2.80 -13.90
C LYS A 64 6.58 2.10 -12.93
N PHE A 65 5.29 2.20 -13.21
CA PHE A 65 4.27 1.49 -12.45
C PHE A 65 4.24 0.01 -12.88
N GLU A 66 4.14 -0.89 -11.90
CA GLU A 66 3.87 -2.30 -12.11
C GLU A 66 2.40 -2.57 -11.84
N LEU A 67 1.75 -3.28 -12.76
CA LEU A 67 0.38 -3.72 -12.58
C LEU A 67 0.39 -5.17 -12.08
N TYR A 68 -0.31 -5.42 -10.98
CA TYR A 68 -0.45 -6.75 -10.41
C TYR A 68 -1.90 -7.21 -10.36
N TYR A 69 -2.04 -8.53 -10.28
CA TYR A 69 -3.31 -9.24 -10.18
C TYR A 69 -4.23 -8.94 -11.37
N ALA A 70 -5.40 -8.34 -11.14
CA ALA A 70 -6.38 -8.00 -12.16
C ALA A 70 -6.31 -6.54 -12.62
N MET A 71 -5.29 -5.77 -12.21
CA MET A 71 -5.03 -4.46 -12.80
C MET A 71 -4.37 -4.65 -14.17
N ASN A 72 -4.94 -4.04 -15.20
CA ASN A 72 -4.43 -4.14 -16.56
C ASN A 72 -4.37 -2.76 -17.22
N ASP A 73 -3.51 -2.63 -18.22
CA ASP A 73 -3.62 -1.55 -19.21
C ASP A 73 -4.95 -1.74 -19.98
N ASP A 74 -5.64 -0.65 -20.24
CA ASP A 74 -6.96 -0.61 -20.88
C ASP A 74 -7.15 0.75 -21.59
N HIS A 75 -8.34 1.00 -22.12
CA HIS A 75 -8.72 2.29 -22.67
C HIS A 75 -9.91 2.89 -21.93
N ASP A 76 -9.98 4.23 -21.93
CA ASP A 76 -11.15 4.95 -21.42
C ASP A 76 -12.41 4.45 -22.15
N PRO A 77 -13.43 3.94 -21.43
CA PRO A 77 -14.65 3.40 -22.04
C PRO A 77 -15.45 4.46 -22.80
N GLN A 78 -15.19 5.75 -22.58
CA GLN A 78 -15.82 6.88 -23.26
C GLN A 78 -14.93 7.49 -24.36
N ASN A 79 -13.64 7.16 -24.39
CA ASN A 79 -12.68 7.65 -25.37
C ASN A 79 -11.55 6.64 -25.61
N LEU A 80 -11.73 5.75 -26.60
CA LEU A 80 -10.78 4.67 -26.92
C LEU A 80 -9.39 5.13 -27.39
N THR A 81 -9.13 6.44 -27.48
CA THR A 81 -7.79 6.98 -27.78
C THR A 81 -7.01 7.36 -26.52
N ASN A 82 -7.64 7.32 -25.35
CA ASN A 82 -7.01 7.58 -24.07
C ASN A 82 -6.69 6.24 -23.39
N ASP A 83 -5.41 6.00 -23.15
CA ASP A 83 -4.93 4.85 -22.40
C ASP A 83 -5.17 5.08 -20.91
N VAL A 84 -5.59 4.04 -20.20
CA VAL A 84 -5.90 4.05 -18.76
C VAL A 84 -5.49 2.72 -18.16
N ILE A 85 -5.60 2.57 -16.84
CA ILE A 85 -5.62 1.25 -16.22
C ILE A 85 -7.00 0.90 -15.72
N SER A 86 -7.32 -0.39 -15.70
CA SER A 86 -8.62 -0.86 -15.26
C SER A 86 -8.54 -2.14 -14.44
N VAL A 87 -9.60 -2.37 -13.66
CA VAL A 87 -9.78 -3.56 -12.86
C VAL A 87 -11.26 -3.91 -12.78
N LEU A 88 -11.56 -5.19 -12.99
CA LEU A 88 -12.86 -5.75 -12.65
C LEU A 88 -12.81 -6.31 -11.23
N THR A 89 -13.35 -5.57 -10.26
CA THR A 89 -13.38 -6.06 -8.88
C THR A 89 -14.50 -7.07 -8.71
N THR A 90 -14.14 -8.23 -8.17
CA THR A 90 -15.06 -9.34 -7.88
C THR A 90 -14.77 -9.88 -6.49
N THR A 91 -15.66 -10.73 -5.96
CA THR A 91 -15.42 -11.39 -4.68
C THR A 91 -14.41 -12.55 -4.79
N ALA A 92 -13.92 -12.85 -6.01
CA ALA A 92 -12.96 -13.92 -6.23
C ALA A 92 -11.55 -13.44 -5.88
N TYR A 93 -10.89 -14.12 -4.94
CA TYR A 93 -9.51 -13.82 -4.55
C TYR A 93 -8.49 -14.67 -5.32
N PRO A 94 -7.37 -14.13 -5.83
CA PRO A 94 -7.02 -12.70 -5.94
C PRO A 94 -7.53 -12.02 -7.22
N ALA A 95 -8.37 -12.71 -8.01
CA ALA A 95 -8.81 -12.26 -9.34
C ALA A 95 -9.65 -10.97 -9.35
N GLY A 96 -10.16 -10.52 -8.20
CA GLY A 96 -10.91 -9.28 -8.03
C GLY A 96 -10.10 -8.12 -7.45
N ILE A 97 -8.77 -8.24 -7.43
CA ILE A 97 -7.86 -7.22 -6.87
C ILE A 97 -7.09 -6.58 -8.01
N GLY A 98 -6.98 -5.27 -8.02
CA GLY A 98 -6.04 -4.55 -8.85
C GLY A 98 -5.02 -3.80 -8.00
N VAL A 99 -3.76 -3.84 -8.41
CA VAL A 99 -2.71 -3.00 -7.82
C VAL A 99 -1.90 -2.34 -8.92
N ALA A 100 -1.71 -1.03 -8.84
CA ALA A 100 -0.69 -0.30 -9.59
C ALA A 100 0.35 0.21 -8.59
N PHE A 101 1.59 -0.25 -8.72
CA PHE A 101 2.65 -0.11 -7.71
C PHE A 101 3.88 0.58 -8.30
N ARG A 102 4.58 1.40 -7.51
CA ARG A 102 5.94 1.84 -7.85
C ARG A 102 6.81 2.02 -6.62
N ASN A 103 8.11 1.83 -6.79
CA ASN A 103 9.11 2.22 -5.80
C ASN A 103 9.41 3.73 -5.86
N THR A 104 9.88 4.26 -4.76
CA THR A 104 10.41 5.64 -4.67
C THR A 104 11.94 5.67 -4.67
N PRO A 105 12.55 6.77 -5.09
CA PRO A 105 13.99 6.97 -4.94
C PRO A 105 14.45 6.83 -3.48
N PRO A 106 15.71 6.42 -3.22
CA PRO A 106 16.23 6.30 -1.87
C PRO A 106 16.16 7.60 -1.06
N GLY A 107 15.75 7.50 0.21
CA GLY A 107 15.70 8.64 1.14
C GLY A 107 14.50 9.56 0.96
N PHE A 108 13.56 9.19 0.09
CA PHE A 108 12.32 9.93 -0.16
C PHE A 108 11.48 10.07 1.13
N ARG A 109 10.93 11.27 1.38
CA ARG A 109 10.21 11.62 2.62
C ARG A 109 8.74 11.86 2.31
N ILE A 110 7.86 11.58 3.27
CA ILE A 110 6.41 11.72 3.03
C ILE A 110 6.01 13.15 2.64
N SER A 111 6.71 14.16 3.17
CA SER A 111 6.44 15.57 2.86
C SER A 111 6.62 15.91 1.39
N ALA A 112 7.48 15.18 0.67
CA ALA A 112 7.74 15.40 -0.75
C ALA A 112 6.55 14.99 -1.64
N LEU A 113 5.59 14.20 -1.13
CA LEU A 113 4.36 13.87 -1.85
C LEU A 113 3.32 15.00 -1.85
N THR A 114 3.55 16.09 -1.10
CA THR A 114 2.61 17.22 -1.04
C THR A 114 2.44 17.84 -2.44
N ASN A 115 1.19 17.94 -2.91
CA ASN A 115 0.84 18.33 -4.28
C ASN A 115 1.42 17.41 -5.38
N GLN A 116 1.84 16.20 -5.01
CA GLN A 116 2.41 15.18 -5.91
C GLN A 116 1.75 13.82 -5.68
N LEU A 117 0.50 13.83 -5.23
CA LEU A 117 -0.28 12.61 -5.00
C LEU A 117 -1.74 12.86 -5.36
N GLN A 118 -2.17 12.28 -6.47
CA GLN A 118 -3.48 12.53 -7.06
C GLN A 118 -3.85 11.40 -8.02
N LEU A 119 -5.14 11.27 -8.33
CA LEU A 119 -5.62 10.35 -9.34
C LEU A 119 -6.89 10.86 -9.98
N LYS A 120 -7.18 10.37 -11.18
CA LYS A 120 -8.45 10.48 -11.85
C LYS A 120 -9.07 9.09 -11.92
N TYR A 121 -10.38 8.97 -11.65
CA TYR A 121 -11.09 7.69 -11.69
C TYR A 121 -12.40 7.80 -12.46
N TYR A 122 -12.86 6.66 -12.98
CA TYR A 122 -14.18 6.50 -13.55
C TYR A 122 -14.81 5.20 -13.05
N PHE A 123 -15.94 5.33 -12.37
CA PHE A 123 -16.76 4.20 -11.92
C PHE A 123 -18.08 4.18 -12.69
N PRO A 124 -18.31 3.22 -13.60
CA PRO A 124 -19.57 3.11 -14.33
C PRO A 124 -20.77 2.97 -13.39
N ALA A 125 -20.68 2.07 -12.40
CA ALA A 125 -21.80 1.75 -11.51
C ALA A 125 -21.32 1.07 -10.21
N ARG A 126 -20.40 1.69 -9.48
CA ARG A 126 -19.89 1.18 -8.19
C ARG A 126 -19.48 2.31 -7.24
N SER A 127 -19.42 2.03 -5.95
CA SER A 127 -18.91 2.97 -4.94
C SER A 127 -17.40 2.83 -4.71
N CYS A 128 -16.84 3.73 -3.91
CA CYS A 128 -15.50 3.61 -3.28
C CYS A 128 -15.54 3.30 -1.78
N GLY A 129 -16.71 2.87 -1.29
CA GLY A 129 -16.91 2.48 0.10
C GLY A 129 -16.08 1.26 0.49
N GLY A 130 -15.89 1.08 1.81
CA GLY A 130 -15.06 0.02 2.38
C GLY A 130 -13.57 0.34 2.42
N GLY A 131 -13.18 1.60 2.20
CA GLY A 131 -11.78 2.00 2.20
C GLY A 131 -11.01 1.56 0.95
N SER A 132 -11.70 1.44 -0.19
CA SER A 132 -11.08 1.03 -1.45
C SER A 132 -11.90 1.52 -2.66
N PRO A 133 -11.25 2.07 -3.70
CA PRO A 133 -9.80 2.12 -3.89
C PRO A 133 -9.08 3.03 -2.89
N ARG A 134 -7.81 2.71 -2.64
CA ARG A 134 -6.94 3.46 -1.74
C ARG A 134 -5.52 3.52 -2.27
N ILE A 135 -4.82 4.57 -1.89
CA ILE A 135 -3.37 4.63 -2.02
C ILE A 135 -2.75 4.05 -0.75
N GLN A 136 -1.77 3.16 -0.89
CA GLN A 136 -0.95 2.69 0.22
C GLN A 136 0.46 3.25 0.05
N ILE A 137 0.99 3.87 1.10
CA ILE A 137 2.37 4.35 1.16
C ILE A 137 3.12 3.48 2.15
N ALA A 138 4.10 2.70 1.68
CA ALA A 138 4.95 1.90 2.55
C ALA A 138 6.03 2.80 3.19
N ILE A 139 6.16 2.75 4.52
CA ILE A 139 7.05 3.63 5.27
C ILE A 139 7.99 2.81 6.16
N ASP A 140 9.28 2.97 5.92
CA ASP A 140 10.36 2.62 6.84
C ASP A 140 10.49 3.74 7.89
N THR A 141 10.36 3.40 9.15
CA THR A 141 10.35 4.31 10.30
C THR A 141 11.60 4.18 11.17
N ASP A 142 12.35 3.08 11.08
CA ASP A 142 13.55 2.80 11.88
C ASP A 142 14.87 2.79 11.07
N GLY A 143 14.76 2.86 9.75
CA GLY A 143 15.86 3.07 8.81
C GLY A 143 16.47 1.80 8.24
N ASP A 144 15.92 0.61 8.52
CA ASP A 144 16.47 -0.68 8.10
C ASP A 144 16.19 -1.03 6.62
N GLY A 145 15.42 -0.18 5.92
CA GLY A 145 15.03 -0.37 4.53
C GLY A 145 13.82 -1.27 4.33
N VAL A 146 13.18 -1.71 5.41
CA VAL A 146 11.95 -2.52 5.40
C VAL A 146 10.78 -1.65 5.87
N SER A 147 9.61 -1.84 5.26
CA SER A 147 8.41 -1.12 5.69
C SER A 147 7.96 -1.58 7.07
N ASN A 148 7.74 -0.66 8.00
CA ASN A 148 7.12 -0.97 9.30
C ASN A 148 5.59 -0.78 9.28
N GLY A 149 5.03 -0.41 8.13
CA GLY A 149 3.59 -0.22 7.95
C GLY A 149 3.25 0.64 6.73
N ASN A 150 1.95 0.83 6.53
CA ASN A 150 1.40 1.62 5.44
C ASN A 150 0.55 2.77 5.96
N ALA A 151 0.67 3.92 5.30
CA ALA A 151 -0.34 4.97 5.37
C ALA A 151 -1.39 4.70 4.29
N PHE A 152 -2.67 4.65 4.66
CA PHE A 152 -3.77 4.42 3.71
C PHE A 152 -4.49 5.72 3.38
N GLY A 153 -4.43 6.15 2.11
CA GLY A 153 -5.16 7.30 1.59
C GLY A 153 -6.42 6.84 0.85
N TYR A 154 -7.60 7.11 1.39
CA TYR A 154 -8.86 6.64 0.80
C TYR A 154 -9.35 7.56 -0.33
N VAL A 155 -9.69 6.96 -1.47
CA VAL A 155 -10.19 7.70 -2.65
C VAL A 155 -11.65 8.11 -2.43
N GLY A 156 -12.00 9.31 -2.92
CA GLY A 156 -13.32 9.90 -2.78
C GLY A 156 -13.27 11.32 -2.22
N HIS A 157 -14.44 11.88 -1.94
CA HIS A 157 -14.64 13.27 -1.49
C HIS A 157 -14.99 13.39 0.00
N THR A 158 -15.13 12.26 0.69
CA THR A 158 -15.33 12.22 2.14
C THR A 158 -14.33 11.27 2.80
N GLY A 159 -14.11 11.46 4.11
CA GLY A 159 -13.26 10.56 4.91
C GLY A 159 -13.67 9.09 4.80
N PHE A 160 -12.69 8.20 5.00
CA PHE A 160 -12.85 6.74 4.95
C PHE A 160 -13.26 6.14 3.59
N GLY A 161 -13.11 6.90 2.50
CA GLY A 161 -13.39 6.40 1.15
C GLY A 161 -14.86 6.47 0.81
N GLY A 162 -15.41 7.68 0.77
CA GLY A 162 -16.81 7.90 0.44
C GLY A 162 -17.01 9.08 -0.51
N GLY A 163 -18.24 9.21 -1.01
CA GLY A 163 -18.62 10.34 -1.85
C GLY A 163 -18.08 10.29 -3.28
N CYS A 164 -17.63 9.13 -3.77
CA CYS A 164 -17.27 9.01 -5.18
C CYS A 164 -18.48 9.19 -6.09
N VAL A 165 -18.24 9.88 -7.20
CA VAL A 165 -19.23 10.07 -8.25
C VAL A 165 -19.15 8.91 -9.25
N THR A 166 -20.26 8.59 -9.90
CA THR A 166 -20.35 7.49 -10.87
C THR A 166 -20.78 8.00 -12.24
N GLY A 167 -20.40 7.27 -13.29
CA GLY A 167 -20.73 7.59 -14.67
C GLY A 167 -20.00 8.82 -15.23
N VAL A 168 -19.03 9.38 -14.49
CA VAL A 168 -18.21 10.52 -14.91
C VAL A 168 -16.76 10.32 -14.47
N TRP A 169 -15.83 10.89 -15.23
CA TRP A 169 -14.44 10.98 -14.82
C TRP A 169 -14.31 12.05 -13.74
N ASP A 170 -13.67 11.69 -12.64
CA ASP A 170 -13.52 12.56 -11.48
C ASP A 170 -12.09 12.55 -10.97
N PHE A 171 -11.64 13.71 -10.50
CA PHE A 171 -10.28 13.94 -10.07
C PHE A 171 -10.22 14.12 -8.56
N VAL A 172 -9.24 13.48 -7.92
CA VAL A 172 -9.03 13.56 -6.49
C VAL A 172 -7.58 13.96 -6.22
N ASP A 173 -7.42 15.12 -5.59
CA ASP A 173 -6.17 15.50 -4.92
C ASP A 173 -6.11 14.77 -3.57
N MET A 174 -5.13 13.90 -3.42
CA MET A 174 -4.98 13.08 -2.22
C MET A 174 -4.22 13.81 -1.12
N THR A 175 -3.72 15.02 -1.41
CA THR A 175 -3.03 15.92 -0.50
C THR A 175 -3.92 17.03 0.07
N ASP A 176 -5.22 16.90 -0.13
CA ASP A 176 -6.22 17.87 0.28
C ASP A 176 -6.51 17.90 1.80
N ALA A 177 -7.49 18.73 2.18
CA ALA A 177 -7.91 18.94 3.56
C ALA A 177 -9.04 18.00 4.03
N VAL A 178 -9.45 16.99 3.25
CA VAL A 178 -10.56 16.10 3.62
C VAL A 178 -10.23 15.37 4.94
N PRO A 179 -11.06 15.53 5.98
CA PRO A 179 -10.83 14.85 7.26
C PRO A 179 -10.86 13.33 7.09
N SER A 180 -9.96 12.64 7.79
CA SER A 180 -9.85 11.17 7.75
C SER A 180 -9.66 10.59 6.34
N ARG A 181 -9.03 11.35 5.43
CA ARG A 181 -8.55 10.83 4.15
C ARG A 181 -7.41 9.82 4.37
N TRP A 182 -6.55 10.11 5.34
CA TRP A 182 -5.36 9.34 5.65
C TRP A 182 -5.51 8.57 6.96
N ASP A 183 -5.28 7.28 6.90
CA ASP A 183 -5.27 6.36 8.03
C ASP A 183 -3.84 5.91 8.32
N LEU A 184 -3.37 6.29 9.51
CA LEU A 184 -2.06 6.00 10.06
C LEU A 184 -2.17 5.07 11.28
N THR A 185 -3.26 4.31 11.41
CA THR A 185 -3.49 3.41 12.55
C THR A 185 -2.45 2.29 12.64
N GLN A 186 -1.86 1.86 11.52
CA GLN A 186 -0.74 0.91 11.54
C GLN A 186 0.46 1.45 12.34
N PHE A 187 0.66 2.77 12.31
CA PHE A 187 1.69 3.46 13.09
C PHE A 187 1.20 3.93 14.48
N GLY A 188 -0.07 3.66 14.82
CA GLY A 188 -0.68 4.14 16.06
C GLY A 188 -0.96 5.64 16.10
N LEU A 189 -1.02 6.31 14.94
CA LEU A 189 -1.19 7.77 14.84
C LEU A 189 -2.64 8.21 14.58
N GLY A 190 -3.51 7.30 14.11
CA GLY A 190 -4.94 7.59 13.92
C GLY A 190 -5.26 8.13 12.53
N TYR A 191 -6.34 8.91 12.42
CA TYR A 191 -6.88 9.42 11.16
C TYR A 191 -6.62 10.91 10.96
N HIS A 192 -6.31 11.29 9.73
CA HIS A 192 -5.78 12.60 9.39
C HIS A 192 -6.29 13.09 8.03
N ASN A 193 -6.20 14.39 7.80
CA ASN A 193 -6.04 14.93 6.45
C ASN A 193 -4.54 14.95 6.08
N TRP A 194 -4.18 15.32 4.86
CA TRP A 194 -2.78 15.25 4.43
C TRP A 194 -1.82 16.06 5.31
N GLN A 195 -2.14 17.33 5.57
CA GLN A 195 -1.27 18.23 6.34
C GLN A 195 -0.97 17.68 7.74
N THR A 196 -1.98 17.14 8.41
CA THR A 196 -1.81 16.55 9.75
C THR A 196 -1.15 15.18 9.71
N ALA A 197 -1.32 14.40 8.64
CA ALA A 197 -0.63 13.13 8.42
C ALA A 197 0.88 13.32 8.27
N VAL A 198 1.30 14.26 7.41
CA VAL A 198 2.72 14.61 7.22
C VAL A 198 3.34 15.07 8.53
N THR A 199 2.63 15.91 9.29
CA THR A 199 3.08 16.40 10.59
C THR A 199 3.24 15.26 11.59
N ALA A 200 2.26 14.36 11.67
CA ALA A 200 2.27 13.23 12.61
C ALA A 200 3.44 12.28 12.33
N ILE A 201 3.64 11.87 11.07
CA ILE A 201 4.74 10.97 10.67
C ILE A 201 6.09 11.63 10.87
N THR A 202 6.27 12.88 10.43
CA THR A 202 7.56 13.58 10.57
C THR A 202 7.93 13.80 12.04
N THR A 203 6.95 14.01 12.91
CA THR A 203 7.17 14.17 14.35
C THR A 203 7.50 12.86 15.03
N ALA A 204 6.74 11.80 14.76
CA ALA A 204 6.94 10.49 15.39
C ALA A 204 8.19 9.78 14.87
N PHE A 205 8.49 9.94 13.58
CA PHE A 205 9.54 9.22 12.86
C PHE A 205 10.37 10.21 12.03
N PRO A 206 11.23 11.04 12.64
CA PRO A 206 11.96 12.09 11.93
C PRO A 206 12.91 11.56 10.84
N ASN A 207 13.30 10.29 10.92
CA ASN A 207 14.16 9.62 9.95
C ASN A 207 13.42 8.67 8.99
N HIS A 208 12.08 8.70 8.97
CA HIS A 208 11.28 7.84 8.11
C HIS A 208 11.66 7.98 6.62
N LYS A 209 11.51 6.90 5.86
CA LYS A 209 11.62 6.89 4.41
C LYS A 209 10.34 6.30 3.85
N VAL A 210 9.82 6.93 2.82
CA VAL A 210 8.84 6.27 1.94
C VAL A 210 9.63 5.33 1.04
N LEU A 211 9.16 4.08 0.93
CA LEU A 211 9.78 3.05 0.10
C LEU A 211 9.05 2.87 -1.23
N SER A 212 7.72 2.99 -1.19
CA SER A 212 6.87 2.76 -2.35
C SER A 212 5.48 3.37 -2.18
N GLY A 213 4.77 3.43 -3.30
CA GLY A 213 3.37 3.82 -3.37
C GLY A 213 2.59 2.84 -4.24
N SER A 214 1.35 2.54 -3.83
CA SER A 214 0.44 1.75 -4.67
C SER A 214 -0.97 2.28 -4.65
N LEU A 215 -1.63 2.28 -5.82
CA LEU A 215 -3.08 2.32 -5.91
C LEU A 215 -3.57 0.88 -5.80
N VAL A 216 -4.46 0.62 -4.84
CA VAL A 216 -5.03 -0.70 -4.57
C VAL A 216 -6.53 -0.63 -4.65
N ASP A 217 -7.12 -1.53 -5.44
CA ASP A 217 -8.56 -1.74 -5.52
C ASP A 217 -8.89 -3.22 -5.31
N ASP A 218 -9.25 -3.52 -4.08
CA ASP A 218 -9.71 -4.82 -3.55
C ASP A 218 -11.17 -4.74 -3.05
N SER A 219 -11.83 -3.62 -3.31
CA SER A 219 -13.10 -3.15 -2.73
C SER A 219 -14.23 -4.17 -2.66
N CYS A 220 -14.41 -4.98 -3.71
CA CYS A 220 -15.48 -5.96 -3.79
C CYS A 220 -15.36 -7.07 -2.72
N SER A 221 -14.15 -7.33 -2.22
CA SER A 221 -13.90 -8.39 -1.23
C SER A 221 -14.52 -8.10 0.16
N PHE A 222 -14.90 -6.86 0.43
CA PHE A 222 -15.40 -6.41 1.74
C PHE A 222 -16.58 -5.44 1.66
N PHE A 223 -16.83 -4.82 0.51
CA PHE A 223 -17.99 -3.96 0.31
C PHE A 223 -18.64 -4.23 -1.05
N ALA A 224 -19.72 -5.02 -1.03
CA ALA A 224 -20.42 -5.45 -2.26
C ALA A 224 -20.85 -4.30 -3.19
N PRO A 225 -21.29 -3.11 -2.70
CA PRO A 225 -21.59 -1.98 -3.59
C PRO A 225 -20.38 -1.39 -4.34
N SER A 226 -19.15 -1.76 -3.93
CA SER A 226 -17.92 -1.41 -4.64
C SER A 226 -17.47 -2.49 -5.64
N CYS A 227 -18.27 -3.54 -5.88
CA CYS A 227 -17.99 -4.51 -6.93
C CYS A 227 -18.22 -3.93 -8.32
N GLY A 228 -17.37 -4.33 -9.27
CA GLY A 228 -17.53 -4.04 -10.69
C GLY A 228 -16.32 -3.33 -11.29
N GLN A 229 -16.50 -2.92 -12.55
CA GLN A 229 -15.43 -2.30 -13.32
C GLN A 229 -15.05 -0.93 -12.72
N ALA A 230 -13.76 -0.68 -12.60
CA ALA A 230 -13.18 0.63 -12.33
C ALA A 230 -12.08 0.95 -13.34
N TYR A 231 -11.92 2.24 -13.62
CA TYR A 231 -10.85 2.76 -14.46
C TYR A 231 -10.13 3.87 -13.71
N TYR A 232 -8.82 3.96 -13.90
CA TYR A 232 -7.97 4.96 -13.29
C TYR A 232 -7.03 5.55 -14.33
N ASP A 233 -6.79 6.83 -14.20
CA ASP A 233 -6.00 7.66 -15.10
C ASP A 233 -5.30 8.75 -14.27
N LEU A 234 -4.27 9.37 -14.83
CA LEU A 234 -3.48 10.43 -14.19
C LEU A 234 -3.06 10.10 -12.74
N PHE A 235 -2.79 8.83 -12.44
CA PHE A 235 -2.35 8.43 -11.11
C PHE A 235 -0.93 8.94 -10.90
N THR A 236 -0.81 10.04 -10.17
CA THR A 236 0.46 10.67 -9.86
C THR A 236 0.88 10.26 -8.48
N PHE A 237 2.12 9.79 -8.39
CA PHE A 237 2.79 9.51 -7.14
C PHE A 237 4.20 10.06 -7.27
N GLU A 238 4.55 11.08 -6.50
CA GLU A 238 5.84 11.78 -6.62
C GLU A 238 5.98 12.45 -8.00
N ASN A 239 7.03 12.16 -8.75
CA ASN A 239 7.34 12.82 -10.02
C ASN A 239 6.92 12.03 -11.25
N ARG A 240 6.15 10.93 -11.05
CA ARG A 240 5.54 10.18 -12.16
C ARG A 240 4.04 10.22 -12.06
N THR A 241 3.46 10.33 -13.23
CA THR A 241 2.05 10.17 -13.49
C THR A 241 1.90 8.97 -14.40
N LEU A 242 0.99 8.05 -14.05
CA LEU A 242 0.47 7.06 -14.97
C LEU A 242 -0.61 7.75 -15.80
N GLU A 243 -0.27 8.13 -17.02
CA GLU A 243 -1.16 8.78 -17.98
C GLU A 243 -1.28 8.01 -19.29
N GLN A 244 -0.42 7.01 -19.50
CA GLN A 244 -0.42 6.19 -20.70
C GLN A 244 0.22 4.82 -20.48
N ASP A 245 0.03 3.94 -21.46
CA ASP A 245 0.56 2.58 -21.48
C ASP A 245 2.07 2.49 -21.30
N GLN A 246 2.83 3.52 -21.72
CA GLN A 246 4.29 3.52 -21.60
C GLN A 246 4.76 3.74 -20.16
N ASP A 247 3.88 4.18 -19.25
CA ASP A 247 4.20 4.40 -17.83
C ASP A 247 4.14 3.10 -17.02
N THR A 248 3.64 2.03 -17.62
CA THR A 248 3.56 0.70 -17.02
C THR A 248 4.69 -0.20 -17.49
N VAL A 249 5.17 -1.08 -16.60
CA VAL A 249 6.12 -2.11 -16.98
C VAL A 249 5.41 -3.15 -17.84
N LYS A 250 5.78 -3.19 -19.11
CA LYS A 250 5.34 -4.26 -20.00
C LYS A 250 6.14 -5.53 -19.67
N ASN A 251 5.47 -6.55 -19.16
CA ASN A 251 6.05 -7.88 -19.11
C ASN A 251 6.24 -8.34 -20.55
N GLY A 252 7.49 -8.52 -20.97
CA GLY A 252 7.80 -9.01 -22.32
C GLY A 252 7.10 -10.35 -22.55
N ASN A 253 6.25 -10.41 -23.57
CA ASN A 253 5.70 -11.65 -24.08
C ASN A 253 6.81 -12.55 -24.63
#